data_AF-A0AAU9K5A7-F1
#
_entry.id   AF-A0AAU9K5A7-F1
#
_cell.length_a   1.000
_cell.length_b   1.000
_cell.length_c   1.000
_cell.angle_alpha   90.00
_cell.angle_beta   90.00
_cell.angle_gamma   90.00
#
_symmetry.space_group_name_H-M   'P 1'
#
loop_
_entity.id
_entity.type
_entity.pdbx_description
1 polymer ?
#
loop_
_entity_poly.entity_id
_entity_poly.type
_entity_poly.pdbx_seq_one_letter_code
_entity_poly.pdbx_strand_id
1 'polypeptide(L)'
;MQILCKNIVNKKTLVLQPRRYFINMESEDLDTQIYHRLQQLIQENGPNNAQNGILILIKLLQNISEHPEEAKFRSIKKTNKAIQTKLLSLRNINDILYLIGYRDNGPDYEFSSAVEILDIALPIIEVTSSEINELLKSEEEKERERQQRAIREEMKAKEEAKKRLLDQARLDRKETNTHLLPTQDSKPQAKGCGKKATWNDIGVDLNKKGGWR
;
A
#
# COMPACT_ATOMS: atom_id res chain seq x y z
N MET A 1 37.68 -31.44 83.37
CA MET A 1 37.00 -30.14 83.58
C MET A 1 36.68 -29.57 82.20
N GLN A 2 35.42 -29.57 81.78
CA GLN A 2 34.54 -28.38 81.74
C GLN A 2 35.25 -27.17 81.11
N ILE A 3 34.80 -26.57 80.01
CA ILE A 3 33.73 -25.54 79.91
C ILE A 3 33.73 -25.14 78.41
N LEU A 4 32.62 -25.23 77.66
CA LEU A 4 31.73 -24.13 77.21
C LEU A 4 32.48 -23.00 76.47
N CYS A 5 32.01 -22.28 75.45
CA CYS A 5 30.76 -22.15 74.71
C CYS A 5 31.00 -21.03 73.67
N LYS A 6 30.23 -21.05 72.58
CA LYS A 6 29.54 -19.90 71.94
C LYS A 6 30.35 -18.78 71.25
N ASN A 7 30.17 -18.75 69.92
CA ASN A 7 29.52 -17.67 69.16
C ASN A 7 29.49 -16.27 69.79
N ILE A 8 30.20 -15.32 69.15
CA ILE A 8 29.76 -13.92 69.07
C ILE A 8 29.83 -13.46 67.62
N VAL A 9 28.63 -13.18 67.11
CA VAL A 9 28.30 -12.56 65.84
C VAL A 9 28.89 -11.15 65.79
N ASN A 10 29.58 -10.80 64.72
CA ASN A 10 29.89 -9.41 64.41
C ASN A 10 29.38 -9.08 62.99
N LYS A 11 28.08 -8.78 62.91
CA LYS A 11 27.45 -8.21 61.71
C LYS A 11 27.84 -6.74 61.64
N LYS A 12 28.92 -6.44 60.90
CA LYS A 12 29.15 -5.07 60.42
C LYS A 12 28.11 -4.77 59.34
N THR A 13 27.18 -3.89 59.68
CA THR A 13 26.30 -3.17 58.77
C THR A 13 27.16 -2.38 57.78
N LEU A 14 27.42 -2.95 56.60
CA LEU A 14 27.87 -2.21 55.45
C LEU A 14 26.69 -1.36 54.97
N VAL A 15 26.72 -0.09 55.35
CA VAL A 15 25.90 0.95 54.74
C VAL A 15 26.27 0.98 53.26
N LEU A 16 25.43 0.36 52.44
CA LEU A 16 25.41 0.53 51.00
C LEU A 16 25.18 2.02 50.74
N GLN A 17 26.28 2.75 50.52
CA GLN A 17 26.20 3.99 49.77
C GLN A 17 25.51 3.62 48.45
N PRO A 18 24.41 4.28 48.06
CA PRO A 18 23.90 4.11 46.72
C PRO A 18 25.04 4.56 45.82
N ARG A 19 25.67 3.60 45.13
CA ARG A 19 26.27 3.91 43.83
C ARG A 19 25.10 4.50 43.07
N ARG A 20 25.03 5.83 43.03
CA ARG A 20 24.46 6.53 41.89
C ARG A 20 25.28 5.99 40.73
N TYR A 21 24.79 4.92 40.14
CA TYR A 21 24.95 4.68 38.73
C TYR A 21 24.39 5.96 38.13
N PHE A 22 25.27 6.93 37.90
CA PHE A 22 25.14 7.73 36.70
C PHE A 22 25.03 6.68 35.61
N ILE A 23 23.79 6.39 35.21
CA ILE A 23 23.53 5.81 33.92
C ILE A 23 24.12 6.85 33.01
N ASN A 24 25.39 6.64 32.63
CA ASN A 24 25.91 7.23 31.42
C ASN A 24 24.87 6.82 30.39
N MET A 25 24.15 7.81 29.88
CA MET A 25 23.22 7.67 28.78
C MET A 25 24.09 7.18 27.63
N GLU A 26 24.25 5.86 27.56
CA GLU A 26 25.07 5.15 26.58
C GLU A 26 24.65 5.68 25.22
N SER A 27 25.61 6.20 24.46
CA SER A 27 25.37 6.58 23.09
C SER A 27 24.72 5.39 22.40
N GLU A 28 23.45 5.52 22.01
CA GLU A 28 22.76 4.47 21.25
C GLU A 28 23.66 4.07 20.08
N ASP A 29 23.82 2.76 19.87
CA ASP A 29 24.59 2.27 18.74
C ASP A 29 23.99 2.82 17.43
N LEU A 30 24.86 3.17 16.48
CA LEU A 30 24.46 3.85 15.24
C LEU A 30 23.41 3.04 14.45
N ASP A 31 23.50 1.72 14.52
CA ASP A 31 22.54 0.80 13.92
C ASP A 31 21.13 0.98 14.48
N THR A 32 21.01 1.09 15.79
CA THR A 32 19.77 1.26 16.53
C THR A 32 19.15 2.61 16.21
N GLN A 33 19.97 3.66 16.13
CA GLN A 33 19.52 4.99 15.72
C GLN A 33 18.98 4.98 14.29
N ILE A 34 19.70 4.38 13.33
CA ILE A 34 19.26 4.28 11.94
C ILE A 34 17.94 3.52 11.86
N TYR A 35 17.84 2.36 12.51
CA TYR A 35 16.63 1.55 12.53
C TYR A 35 15.44 2.33 13.10
N HIS A 36 15.60 2.99 14.25
CA HIS A 36 14.53 3.78 14.85
C HIS A 36 14.06 4.91 13.92
N ARG A 37 14.98 5.62 13.27
CA ARG A 37 14.62 6.70 12.33
C ARG A 37 13.90 6.17 11.10
N LEU A 38 14.29 5.01 10.59
CA LEU A 38 13.56 4.33 9.51
C LEU A 38 12.14 3.97 9.94
N GLN A 39 11.94 3.41 11.13
CA GLN A 39 10.61 3.09 11.65
C GLN A 39 9.72 4.34 11.78
N GLN A 40 10.26 5.45 12.28
CA GLN A 40 9.55 6.74 12.31
C GLN A 40 9.18 7.23 10.91
N LEU A 41 10.12 7.15 9.96
CA LEU A 41 9.88 7.54 8.57
C LEU A 41 8.72 6.73 7.95
N ILE A 42 8.66 5.42 8.21
CA ILE A 42 7.58 4.56 7.70
C ILE A 42 6.23 4.98 8.29
N GLN A 43 6.18 5.19 9.61
CA GLN A 43 4.95 5.56 10.31
C GLN A 43 4.37 6.89 9.82
N GLU A 44 5.23 7.87 9.55
CA GLU A 44 4.78 9.23 9.18
C GLU A 44 4.41 9.38 7.70
N ASN A 45 5.01 8.60 6.81
CA ASN A 45 4.84 8.76 5.36
C ASN A 45 3.96 7.66 4.73
N GLY A 46 3.73 6.57 5.45
CA GLY A 46 3.07 5.37 4.96
C GLY A 46 4.01 4.44 4.18
N PRO A 47 3.70 3.13 4.12
CA PRO A 47 4.63 2.11 3.64
C PRO A 47 5.00 2.30 2.16
N ASN A 48 4.04 2.65 1.30
CA ASN A 48 4.28 2.84 -0.14
C ASN A 48 5.25 3.99 -0.44
N ASN A 49 5.06 5.15 0.21
CA ASN A 49 5.92 6.31 -0.02
C ASN A 49 7.32 6.10 0.58
N ALA A 50 7.36 5.56 1.81
CA ALA A 50 8.60 5.19 2.48
C ALA A 50 9.43 4.22 1.63
N GLN A 51 8.81 3.18 1.08
CA GLN A 51 9.49 2.19 0.24
C GLN A 51 10.13 2.81 -1.00
N ASN A 52 9.41 3.70 -1.68
CA ASN A 52 9.92 4.36 -2.88
C ASN A 52 11.14 5.24 -2.58
N GLY A 53 11.15 5.95 -1.47
CA GLY A 53 12.30 6.74 -1.04
C GLY A 53 13.46 5.86 -0.57
N ILE A 54 13.20 4.84 0.24
CA ILE A 54 14.21 3.89 0.73
C ILE A 54 14.93 3.20 -0.43
N LEU A 55 14.22 2.78 -1.48
CA LEU A 55 14.85 2.19 -2.68
C LEU A 55 15.79 3.16 -3.41
N ILE A 56 15.49 4.46 -3.40
CA ILE A 56 16.39 5.48 -3.95
C ILE A 56 17.61 5.63 -3.04
N LEU A 57 17.39 5.68 -1.72
CA LEU A 57 18.47 5.77 -0.74
C LEU A 57 19.45 4.59 -0.86
N ILE A 58 18.96 3.35 -0.93
CA ILE A 58 19.78 2.15 -1.13
C ILE A 58 20.67 2.30 -2.37
N LYS A 59 20.10 2.70 -3.52
CA LYS A 59 20.87 2.90 -4.76
C LYS A 59 21.95 3.97 -4.63
N LEU A 60 21.65 5.07 -3.92
CA LEU A 60 22.64 6.13 -3.71
C LEU A 60 23.80 5.63 -2.85
N LEU A 61 23.50 4.89 -1.76
CA LEU A 61 24.53 4.34 -0.89
C LEU A 61 25.33 3.23 -1.56
N GLN A 62 24.70 2.35 -2.35
CA GLN A 62 25.38 1.33 -3.15
C GLN A 62 26.35 1.95 -4.15
N ASN A 63 25.95 3.02 -4.86
CA ASN A 63 26.86 3.72 -5.77
C ASN A 63 28.10 4.29 -5.06
N ILE A 64 27.95 4.81 -3.84
CA ILE A 64 29.09 5.30 -3.05
C ILE A 64 29.96 4.12 -2.59
N SER A 65 29.35 3.03 -2.13
CA SER A 65 30.06 1.83 -1.69
C SER A 65 30.87 1.18 -2.82
N GLU A 66 30.34 1.15 -4.04
CA GLU A 66 30.99 0.58 -5.22
C GLU A 66 32.07 1.52 -5.79
N HIS A 67 31.85 2.83 -5.71
CA HIS A 67 32.70 3.85 -6.33
C HIS A 67 33.03 5.00 -5.38
N PRO A 68 33.76 4.75 -4.27
CA PRO A 68 33.96 5.74 -3.22
C PRO A 68 34.81 6.94 -3.66
N GLU A 69 35.68 6.81 -4.66
CA GLU A 69 36.53 7.93 -5.13
C GLU A 69 35.79 8.91 -6.06
N GLU A 70 34.63 8.51 -6.59
CA GLU A 70 33.89 9.33 -7.54
C GLU A 70 33.00 10.36 -6.83
N ALA A 71 33.48 11.61 -6.78
CA ALA A 71 32.77 12.73 -6.14
C ALA A 71 31.30 12.91 -6.60
N LYS A 72 30.97 12.52 -7.84
CA LYS A 72 29.61 12.60 -8.37
C LYS A 72 28.61 11.72 -7.62
N PHE A 73 29.04 10.60 -7.04
CA PHE A 73 28.18 9.70 -6.27
C PHE A 73 28.08 10.13 -4.81
N ARG A 74 29.05 10.88 -4.30
CA ARG A 74 29.02 11.46 -2.94
C ARG A 74 28.11 12.68 -2.81
N SER A 75 27.54 13.19 -3.90
CA SER A 75 26.68 14.38 -3.88
C SER A 75 25.26 14.08 -4.36
N ILE A 76 24.26 14.50 -3.59
CA ILE A 76 22.84 14.43 -3.93
C ILE A 76 22.35 15.82 -4.29
N LYS A 77 22.05 16.03 -5.57
CA LYS A 77 21.49 17.30 -6.05
C LYS A 77 20.03 17.45 -5.65
N LYS A 78 19.71 18.49 -4.86
CA LYS A 78 18.31 18.77 -4.44
C LYS A 78 17.40 19.14 -5.63
N THR A 79 17.99 19.59 -6.74
CA THR A 79 17.28 19.94 -7.99
C THR A 79 16.84 18.72 -8.80
N ASN A 80 17.31 17.51 -8.47
CA ASN A 80 16.88 16.30 -9.15
C ASN A 80 15.42 15.99 -8.77
N LYS A 81 14.50 16.17 -9.72
CA LYS A 81 13.05 15.99 -9.52
C LYS A 81 12.69 14.64 -8.91
N ALA A 82 13.30 13.54 -9.35
CA ALA A 82 12.98 12.22 -8.84
C ALA A 82 13.38 12.07 -7.36
N ILE A 83 14.57 12.54 -7.01
CA ILE A 83 15.07 12.52 -5.63
C ILE A 83 14.25 13.47 -4.76
N GLN A 84 13.96 14.68 -5.25
CA GLN A 84 13.18 15.68 -4.53
C GLN A 84 11.78 15.16 -4.17
N THR A 85 11.09 14.58 -5.15
CA THR A 85 9.68 14.15 -5.02
C THR A 85 9.47 12.83 -4.30
N LYS A 86 10.49 11.95 -4.25
CA LYS A 86 10.36 10.60 -3.68
C LYS A 86 11.17 10.39 -2.42
N LEU A 87 12.34 11.03 -2.30
CA LEU A 87 13.23 10.89 -1.15
C LEU A 87 13.13 12.12 -0.24
N LEU A 88 13.42 13.32 -0.76
CA LEU A 88 13.52 14.54 0.07
C LEU A 88 12.17 15.09 0.53
N SER A 89 11.06 14.67 -0.08
CA SER A 89 9.71 15.01 0.36
C SER A 89 9.25 14.20 1.57
N LEU A 90 9.97 13.14 1.94
CA LEU A 90 9.63 12.29 3.08
C LEU A 90 9.95 12.99 4.39
N ARG A 91 9.03 12.94 5.34
CA ARG A 91 9.26 13.47 6.68
C ARG A 91 10.35 12.64 7.39
N ASN A 92 11.23 13.33 8.13
CA ASN A 92 12.38 12.78 8.87
C ASN A 92 13.50 12.13 8.04
N ILE A 93 13.48 12.23 6.71
CA ILE A 93 14.57 11.67 5.88
C ILE A 93 15.93 12.35 6.14
N ASN A 94 15.92 13.64 6.47
CA ASN A 94 17.14 14.40 6.73
C ASN A 94 17.91 13.84 7.94
N ASP A 95 17.22 13.38 8.97
CA ASP A 95 17.85 12.80 10.16
C ASP A 95 18.62 11.53 9.79
N ILE A 96 18.03 10.69 8.94
CA ILE A 96 18.66 9.47 8.42
C ILE A 96 19.88 9.84 7.56
N LEU A 97 19.75 10.81 6.65
CA LEU A 97 20.87 11.29 5.83
C LEU A 97 22.03 11.78 6.71
N TYR A 98 21.74 12.53 7.77
CA TYR A 98 22.75 13.04 8.70
C TYR A 98 23.42 11.94 9.52
N LEU A 99 22.66 10.94 9.97
CA LEU A 99 23.20 9.76 10.68
C LEU A 99 24.16 8.96 9.81
N ILE A 100 23.81 8.76 8.53
CA ILE A 100 24.62 7.98 7.58
C ILE A 100 25.88 8.74 7.16
N GLY A 101 25.88 10.07 7.27
CA GLY A 101 27.06 10.89 7.03
C GLY A 101 26.94 11.94 5.93
N TYR A 102 25.74 12.19 5.41
CA TYR A 102 25.50 13.34 4.55
C TYR A 102 25.46 14.62 5.37
N ARG A 103 25.82 15.74 4.74
CA ARG A 103 25.68 17.08 5.28
C ARG A 103 25.02 17.98 4.24
N ASP A 104 24.19 18.90 4.71
CA ASP A 104 23.57 19.89 3.83
C ASP A 104 24.60 20.96 3.47
N ASN A 105 24.95 21.08 2.19
CA ASN A 105 25.90 22.07 1.69
C ASN A 105 25.20 23.21 0.91
N GLY A 106 23.88 23.36 1.05
CA GLY A 106 23.08 24.38 0.36
C GLY A 106 22.33 23.81 -0.84
N PRO A 107 22.91 23.82 -2.06
CA PRO A 107 22.22 23.29 -3.24
C PRO A 107 22.16 21.75 -3.25
N ASP A 108 23.11 21.09 -2.58
CA ASP A 108 23.31 19.64 -2.61
C ASP A 108 23.52 19.08 -1.19
N TYR A 109 23.26 17.79 -0.99
CA TYR A 109 23.79 17.06 0.16
C TYR A 109 25.10 16.38 -0.22
N GLU A 110 26.10 16.44 0.66
CA GLU A 110 27.43 15.88 0.42
C GLU A 110 27.77 14.83 1.47
N PHE A 111 28.21 13.66 1.02
CA PHE A 111 28.65 12.58 1.87
C PHE A 111 30.08 12.84 2.35
N SER A 112 30.21 13.22 3.62
CA SER A 112 31.47 13.65 4.23
C SER A 112 32.02 12.65 5.26
N SER A 113 31.37 11.49 5.42
CA SER A 113 31.74 10.50 6.43
C SER A 113 32.62 9.38 5.89
N ALA A 114 33.06 8.52 6.80
CA ALA A 114 33.82 7.31 6.51
C ALA A 114 32.93 6.31 5.75
N VAL A 115 33.49 5.63 4.75
CA VAL A 115 32.74 4.69 3.88
C VAL A 115 32.30 3.45 4.68
N GLU A 116 33.03 3.12 5.74
CA GLU A 116 32.76 2.03 6.67
C GLU A 116 31.40 2.17 7.39
N ILE A 117 30.86 3.38 7.49
CA ILE A 117 29.49 3.58 8.00
C ILE A 117 28.47 2.91 7.09
N LEU A 118 28.74 2.82 5.78
CA LEU A 118 27.84 2.20 4.82
C LEU A 118 27.73 0.68 5.04
N ASP A 119 28.78 0.03 5.55
CA ASP A 119 28.75 -1.40 5.90
C ASP A 119 27.74 -1.70 7.02
N ILE A 120 27.44 -0.70 7.85
CA ILE A 120 26.42 -0.79 8.91
C ILE A 120 25.05 -0.33 8.38
N ALA A 121 25.01 0.81 7.68
CA ALA A 121 23.75 1.43 7.27
C ALA A 121 23.02 0.63 6.18
N LEU A 122 23.74 0.13 5.15
CA LEU A 122 23.14 -0.56 4.01
C LEU A 122 22.34 -1.80 4.42
N PRO A 123 22.88 -2.76 5.20
CA PRO A 123 22.13 -3.94 5.60
C PRO A 123 20.84 -3.61 6.35
N ILE A 124 20.87 -2.61 7.24
CA ILE A 124 19.70 -2.19 8.03
C ILE A 124 18.62 -1.64 7.11
N ILE A 125 18.99 -0.75 6.19
CA ILE A 125 18.06 -0.13 5.24
C ILE A 125 17.48 -1.19 4.30
N GLU A 126 18.28 -2.16 3.85
CA GLU A 126 17.84 -3.27 2.99
C GLU A 126 16.87 -4.21 3.71
N VAL A 127 17.15 -4.57 4.97
CA VAL A 127 16.24 -5.37 5.80
C VAL A 127 14.91 -4.63 5.98
N THR A 128 14.95 -3.35 6.34
CA THR A 128 13.73 -2.55 6.49
C THR A 128 12.95 -2.43 5.18
N SER A 129 13.63 -2.27 4.04
CA SER A 129 13.01 -2.28 2.71
C SER A 129 12.30 -3.61 2.41
N SER A 130 12.90 -4.74 2.81
CA SER A 130 12.28 -6.06 2.68
C SER A 130 11.03 -6.19 3.54
N GLU A 131 11.09 -5.75 4.80
CA GLU A 131 9.96 -5.76 5.73
C GLU A 131 8.76 -4.96 5.17
N ILE A 132 9.01 -3.74 4.67
CA ILE A 132 7.95 -2.92 4.07
C ILE A 132 7.35 -3.61 2.84
N ASN A 133 8.18 -4.22 1.99
CA ASN A 133 7.72 -4.91 0.80
C ASN A 133 6.83 -6.13 1.14
N GLU A 134 7.16 -6.87 2.19
CA GLU A 134 6.32 -7.97 2.70
C GLU A 134 4.98 -7.47 3.23
N LEU A 135 4.97 -6.36 3.98
CA LEU A 135 3.76 -5.71 4.46
C LEU A 135 2.85 -5.29 3.29
N LEU A 136 3.41 -4.63 2.28
CA LEU A 136 2.68 -4.18 1.09
C LEU A 136 2.07 -5.36 0.33
N LYS A 137 2.83 -6.44 0.12
CA LYS A 137 2.31 -7.66 -0.53
C LYS A 137 1.14 -8.27 0.24
N SER A 138 1.24 -8.31 1.58
CA SER A 138 0.16 -8.83 2.44
C SER A 138 -1.11 -7.97 2.35
N GLU A 139 -0.97 -6.65 2.30
CA GLU A 139 -2.10 -5.74 2.14
C GLU A 139 -2.77 -5.87 0.78
N GLU A 140 -1.98 -5.95 -0.30
CA GLU A 140 -2.49 -6.17 -1.65
C GLU A 140 -3.24 -7.50 -1.79
N GLU A 141 -2.73 -8.57 -1.17
CA GLU A 141 -3.40 -9.87 -1.18
C GLU A 141 -4.75 -9.84 -0.46
N LYS A 142 -4.80 -9.25 0.73
CA LYS A 142 -6.06 -9.07 1.48
C LYS A 142 -7.08 -8.26 0.70
N GLU A 143 -6.64 -7.22 0.01
CA GLU A 143 -7.53 -6.39 -0.80
C GLU A 143 -8.05 -7.14 -2.03
N ARG A 144 -7.19 -7.91 -2.71
CA ARG A 144 -7.62 -8.81 -3.80
C ARG A 144 -8.65 -9.83 -3.33
N GLU A 145 -8.46 -10.43 -2.15
CA GLU A 145 -9.42 -11.38 -1.60
C GLU A 145 -10.79 -10.74 -1.32
N ARG A 146 -10.81 -9.53 -0.73
CA ARG A 146 -12.03 -8.77 -0.49
C ARG A 146 -12.76 -8.43 -1.78
N GLN A 147 -12.04 -7.97 -2.79
CA GLN A 147 -12.62 -7.66 -4.11
C GLN A 147 -13.19 -8.91 -4.77
N GLN A 148 -12.46 -10.04 -4.75
CA GLN A 148 -12.97 -11.31 -5.28
C GLN A 148 -14.19 -11.82 -4.53
N ARG A 149 -14.27 -11.59 -3.21
CA ARG A 149 -15.44 -11.95 -2.41
C ARG A 149 -16.64 -11.08 -2.76
N ALA A 150 -16.47 -9.76 -2.86
CA ALA A 150 -17.52 -8.83 -3.24
C ALA A 150 -18.11 -9.14 -4.63
N ILE A 151 -17.24 -9.43 -5.61
CA ILE A 151 -17.67 -9.82 -6.97
C ILE A 151 -18.46 -11.13 -6.93
N ARG A 152 -18.03 -12.13 -6.15
CA ARG A 152 -18.75 -13.41 -6.02
C ARG A 152 -20.12 -13.23 -5.37
N GLU A 153 -20.20 -12.43 -4.32
CA GLU A 153 -21.46 -12.12 -3.63
C GLU A 153 -22.42 -11.34 -4.53
N GLU A 154 -21.91 -10.37 -5.30
CA GLU A 154 -22.69 -9.62 -6.29
C GLU A 154 -23.20 -10.52 -7.42
N MET A 155 -22.37 -11.41 -7.95
CA MET A 155 -22.77 -12.36 -8.99
C MET A 155 -23.85 -13.31 -8.49
N LYS A 156 -23.71 -13.82 -7.26
CA LYS A 156 -24.72 -14.69 -6.63
C LYS A 156 -26.04 -13.96 -6.42
N ALA A 157 -26.01 -12.72 -5.94
CA ALA A 157 -27.22 -11.91 -5.75
C ALA A 157 -27.93 -11.61 -7.09
N LYS A 158 -27.17 -11.32 -8.16
CA LYS A 158 -27.72 -11.13 -9.51
C LYS A 158 -28.35 -12.40 -10.05
N GLU A 159 -27.73 -13.55 -9.84
CA GLU A 159 -28.28 -14.85 -10.25
C GLU A 159 -29.59 -15.17 -9.52
N GLU A 160 -29.64 -14.97 -8.19
CA GLU A 160 -30.85 -15.16 -7.38
C GLU A 160 -31.98 -14.20 -7.81
N ALA A 161 -31.67 -12.93 -8.08
CA ALA A 161 -32.64 -11.96 -8.57
C ALA A 161 -33.17 -12.34 -9.95
N LYS A 162 -32.30 -12.76 -10.88
CA LYS A 162 -32.69 -13.23 -12.21
C LYS A 162 -33.59 -14.47 -12.13
N LYS A 163 -33.27 -15.41 -11.23
CA LYS A 163 -34.09 -16.60 -11.02
C LYS A 163 -35.49 -16.24 -10.51
N ARG A 164 -35.59 -15.36 -9.51
CA ARG A 164 -36.88 -14.87 -9.00
C ARG A 164 -37.72 -14.20 -10.08
N LEU A 165 -37.11 -13.35 -10.91
CA LEU A 165 -37.80 -12.68 -12.01
C LEU A 165 -38.32 -13.68 -13.07
N LEU A 166 -37.51 -14.69 -13.39
CA LEU A 166 -37.90 -15.74 -14.34
C LEU A 166 -39.05 -16.60 -13.80
N ASP A 167 -39.01 -16.95 -12.51
CA ASP A 167 -40.06 -17.71 -11.85
C ASP A 167 -41.38 -16.92 -11.81
N GLN A 168 -41.31 -15.62 -11.52
CA GLN A 168 -42.47 -14.73 -11.56
C GLN A 168 -43.08 -14.65 -12.97
N ALA A 169 -42.26 -14.44 -14.01
CA ALA A 169 -42.74 -14.41 -15.39
C ALA A 169 -43.37 -15.75 -15.83
N ARG A 170 -42.92 -16.87 -15.27
CA ARG A 170 -43.51 -18.19 -15.54
C ARG A 170 -44.88 -18.35 -14.90
N LEU A 171 -45.10 -17.80 -13.70
CA LEU A 171 -46.40 -17.79 -13.03
C LEU A 171 -47.39 -16.90 -13.79
N ASP A 172 -47.01 -15.68 -14.16
CA ASP A 172 -47.86 -14.75 -14.91
C ASP A 172 -48.34 -15.37 -16.24
N ARG A 173 -47.45 -16.07 -16.95
CA ARG A 173 -47.81 -16.79 -18.19
C ARG A 173 -48.84 -17.90 -17.95
N LYS A 174 -48.75 -18.62 -16.84
CA LYS A 174 -49.73 -19.66 -16.49
C LYS A 174 -51.08 -19.04 -16.13
N GLU A 175 -51.08 -17.97 -15.33
CA GLU A 175 -52.30 -17.26 -14.93
C GLU A 175 -53.03 -16.66 -16.15
N THR A 176 -52.28 -16.03 -17.06
CA THR A 176 -52.81 -15.51 -18.32
C THR A 176 -53.44 -16.63 -19.14
N ASN A 177 -52.78 -17.79 -19.23
CA ASN A 177 -53.31 -18.93 -19.99
C ASN A 177 -54.59 -19.52 -19.35
N THR A 178 -54.71 -19.49 -18.02
CA THR A 178 -55.93 -19.95 -17.33
C THR A 178 -57.08 -18.95 -17.37
N HIS A 179 -56.80 -17.63 -17.36
CA HIS A 179 -57.82 -16.58 -17.41
C HIS A 179 -58.31 -16.27 -18.82
N LEU A 180 -57.54 -16.65 -19.84
CA LEU A 180 -58.05 -16.79 -21.20
C LEU A 180 -58.92 -18.05 -21.27
N LEU A 181 -60.12 -17.97 -20.68
CA LEU A 181 -61.25 -18.75 -21.19
C LEU A 181 -61.28 -18.53 -22.70
N PRO A 182 -61.48 -19.57 -23.52
CA PRO A 182 -61.55 -19.42 -24.97
C PRO A 182 -62.62 -18.36 -25.28
N THR A 183 -62.17 -17.14 -25.55
CA THR A 183 -63.02 -16.08 -26.06
C THR A 183 -63.59 -16.65 -27.34
N GLN A 184 -64.91 -16.87 -27.35
CA GLN A 184 -65.64 -17.32 -28.54
C GLN A 184 -65.04 -16.62 -29.74
N ASP A 185 -64.55 -17.41 -30.69
CA ASP A 185 -63.91 -16.93 -31.91
C ASP A 185 -64.82 -15.88 -32.54
N SER A 186 -64.48 -14.63 -32.27
CA SER A 186 -65.13 -13.49 -32.88
C SER A 186 -64.65 -13.54 -34.30
N LYS A 187 -65.46 -14.15 -35.18
CA LYS A 187 -65.17 -14.26 -36.61
C LYS A 187 -64.59 -12.91 -37.04
N PRO A 188 -63.33 -12.83 -37.47
CA PRO A 188 -62.73 -11.57 -37.85
C PRO A 188 -63.58 -11.03 -38.99
N GLN A 189 -64.40 -10.03 -38.68
CA GLN A 189 -65.08 -9.26 -39.70
C GLN A 189 -63.94 -8.66 -40.51
N ALA A 190 -63.90 -8.97 -41.81
CA ALA A 190 -62.88 -8.50 -42.73
C ALA A 190 -62.89 -6.97 -42.78
N LYS A 191 -62.29 -6.33 -41.78
CA LYS A 191 -61.85 -4.95 -41.86
C LYS A 191 -60.75 -5.01 -42.90
N GLY A 192 -61.10 -4.56 -44.10
CA GLY A 192 -60.21 -4.49 -45.25
C GLY A 192 -58.85 -4.02 -44.76
N CYS A 193 -57.84 -4.82 -45.06
CA CYS A 193 -56.45 -4.48 -44.83
C CYS A 193 -56.23 -3.12 -45.49
N GLY A 194 -56.32 -2.05 -44.70
CA GLY A 194 -55.96 -0.71 -45.13
C GLY A 194 -54.54 -0.83 -45.66
N LYS A 195 -54.32 -0.32 -46.87
CA LYS A 195 -53.04 -0.38 -47.58
C LYS A 195 -51.91 -0.19 -46.57
N LYS A 196 -51.06 -1.20 -46.41
CA LYS A 196 -49.88 -1.11 -45.54
C LYS A 196 -49.11 0.12 -46.00
N ALA A 197 -48.93 1.09 -45.09
CA ALA A 197 -48.09 2.24 -45.35
C ALA A 197 -46.73 1.71 -45.80
N THR A 198 -46.39 2.00 -47.04
CA THR A 198 -45.09 1.69 -47.60
C THR A 198 -44.10 2.73 -47.07
N TRP A 199 -42.80 2.42 -47.09
CA TRP A 199 -41.77 3.38 -46.68
C TRP A 199 -41.86 4.72 -47.44
N ASN A 200 -42.45 4.71 -48.64
CA ASN A 200 -42.78 5.91 -49.42
C ASN A 200 -43.83 6.80 -48.76
N ASP A 201 -44.79 6.23 -48.04
CA ASP A 201 -45.87 6.99 -47.36
C ASP A 201 -45.36 7.71 -46.09
N ILE A 202 -44.18 7.32 -45.57
CA ILE A 202 -43.51 7.93 -44.41
C ILE A 202 -42.39 8.90 -44.86
N GLY A 203 -42.23 9.13 -46.17
CA GLY A 203 -41.23 10.04 -46.72
C GLY A 203 -39.77 9.57 -46.59
N VAL A 204 -39.54 8.27 -46.35
CA VAL A 204 -38.19 7.71 -46.25
C VAL A 204 -37.71 7.27 -47.64
N ASP A 205 -36.87 8.08 -48.27
CA ASP A 205 -36.22 7.74 -49.54
C ASP A 205 -34.99 6.86 -49.31
N LEU A 206 -35.17 5.55 -49.47
CA LEU A 206 -34.11 4.54 -49.32
C LEU A 206 -33.05 4.60 -50.43
N ASN A 207 -33.28 5.34 -51.52
CA ASN A 207 -32.29 5.52 -52.58
C ASN A 207 -31.33 6.70 -52.33
N LYS A 208 -31.56 7.48 -51.28
CA LYS A 208 -30.67 8.58 -50.91
C LYS A 208 -29.40 8.00 -50.24
N LYS A 209 -28.40 7.67 -51.06
CA LYS A 209 -27.04 7.32 -50.63
C LYS A 209 -26.43 8.48 -49.84
N GLY A 210 -26.69 8.54 -48.54
CA GLY A 210 -26.02 9.43 -47.60
C GLY A 210 -24.58 8.96 -47.43
N GLY A 211 -23.66 9.64 -48.12
CA GLY A 211 -22.23 9.48 -47.89
C GLY A 211 -21.88 9.98 -46.48
N TRP A 212 -21.34 9.08 -45.66
CA TRP A 212 -20.67 9.45 -44.43
C TRP A 212 -19.31 10.04 -44.83
N ARG A 213 -19.12 11.34 -44.54
CA ARG A 213 -17.82 12.02 -44.61
C ARG A 213 -17.33 12.27 -43.19
#